data_AF-T0M4D1-F1
#
_entry.id   AF-T0M4D1-F1
#
_cell.length_a   1.000
_cell.length_b   1.000
_cell.length_c   1.000
_cell.angle_alpha   90.00
_cell.angle_beta   90.00
_cell.angle_gamma   90.00
#
_symmetry.space_group_name_H-M   'P 1'
#
loop_
_entity.id
_entity.type
_entity.pdbx_description
1 polymer ?
#
loop_
_entity_poly.entity_id
_entity_poly.type
_entity_poly.pdbx_seq_one_letter_code
_entity_poly.pdbx_strand_id
1 'polypeptide(L)'
;MDAVIAKIIEHSDEIRRSHIPSDVSEEMKKRIADSIITSFGARDAPPVRIEKKVFLPLSGNLSSRVYFGAGRATPDIAAFINGSMTRYLDYNDTYLSKEALHPSDNIPPLLAIADAMDYDGKAVLEAASLGL
;
A
#
# COMPACT_ATOMS: atom_id res chain seq x y z
N MET A 1 1.25 18.08 -24.23
CA MET A 1 1.12 16.95 -23.30
C MET A 1 0.63 15.76 -24.09
N ASP A 2 1.20 14.58 -23.87
CA ASP A 2 0.75 13.35 -24.53
C ASP A 2 -0.73 13.07 -24.20
N ALA A 3 -1.50 12.59 -25.19
CA ALA A 3 -2.95 12.42 -25.03
C ALA A 3 -3.32 11.33 -24.01
N VAL A 4 -2.47 10.33 -23.80
CA VAL A 4 -2.66 9.30 -22.77
C VAL A 4 -2.37 9.89 -21.38
N ILE A 5 -1.29 10.65 -21.24
CA ILE A 5 -0.97 11.35 -19.99
C ILE A 5 -2.12 12.29 -19.58
N ALA A 6 -2.72 12.99 -20.54
CA ALA A 6 -3.89 13.84 -20.30
C ALA A 6 -5.07 13.08 -19.72
N LYS A 7 -5.40 11.92 -20.29
CA LYS A 7 -6.49 11.08 -19.79
C LYS A 7 -6.23 10.53 -18.39
N ILE A 8 -4.99 10.15 -18.08
CA ILE A 8 -4.63 9.65 -16.74
C ILE A 8 -4.81 10.75 -15.68
N ILE A 9 -4.36 11.97 -16.00
CA ILE A 9 -4.49 13.13 -15.11
C ILE A 9 -5.97 13.48 -14.91
N GLU A 10 -6.73 13.57 -16.00
CA GLU A 10 -8.17 13.87 -15.95
C GLU A 10 -8.92 12.84 -15.09
N HIS A 11 -8.67 11.55 -15.31
CA HIS A 11 -9.29 10.48 -14.54
C HIS A 11 -8.92 10.53 -13.04
N SER A 12 -7.65 10.82 -12.72
CA SER A 12 -7.20 10.98 -11.34
C SER A 12 -7.90 12.15 -10.64
N ASP A 13 -8.07 13.26 -11.36
CA ASP A 13 -8.76 14.45 -10.89
C ASP A 13 -10.27 14.21 -10.68
N GLU A 14 -10.90 13.46 -11.57
CA GLU A 14 -12.31 13.06 -11.45
C GLU A 14 -12.56 12.22 -10.20
N ILE A 15 -11.75 11.18 -9.99
CA ILE A 15 -11.87 10.31 -8.80
C ILE A 15 -11.68 11.12 -7.53
N ARG A 16 -10.67 12.01 -7.47
CA ARG A 16 -10.44 12.88 -6.32
C ARG A 16 -11.62 13.80 -6.00
N ARG A 17 -12.35 14.27 -7.01
CA ARG A 17 -13.53 15.12 -6.84
C ARG A 17 -14.81 14.32 -6.57
N SER A 18 -14.82 13.04 -6.94
CA SER A 18 -15.97 12.17 -6.80
C SER A 18 -16.19 11.76 -5.34
N HIS A 19 -17.45 11.49 -4.99
CA HIS A 19 -17.76 10.85 -3.73
C HIS A 19 -17.64 9.34 -3.90
N ILE A 20 -16.76 8.71 -3.12
CA ILE A 20 -16.68 7.24 -3.06
C ILE A 20 -17.97 6.74 -2.41
N PRO A 21 -18.77 5.91 -3.12
CA PRO A 21 -19.97 5.31 -2.55
C PRO A 21 -19.65 4.55 -1.26
N SER A 22 -20.57 4.57 -0.29
CA SER A 22 -20.33 4.00 1.04
C SER A 22 -20.00 2.52 1.02
N ASP A 23 -20.68 1.76 0.15
CA ASP A 23 -20.43 0.34 -0.09
C ASP A 23 -19.02 0.08 -0.65
N VAL A 24 -18.59 0.88 -1.62
CA VAL A 24 -17.22 0.82 -2.17
C VAL A 24 -16.19 1.11 -1.08
N SER A 25 -16.38 2.17 -0.29
CA SER A 25 -15.51 2.52 0.83
C SER A 25 -15.41 1.37 1.85
N GLU A 26 -16.52 0.71 2.18
CA GLU A 26 -16.50 -0.43 3.12
C GLU A 26 -15.73 -1.64 2.56
N GLU A 27 -15.89 -1.98 1.28
CA GLU A 27 -15.11 -3.06 0.64
C GLU A 27 -13.62 -2.73 0.58
N MET A 28 -13.26 -1.47 0.33
CA MET A 28 -11.87 -1.02 0.33
C MET A 28 -11.23 -1.13 1.70
N LYS A 29 -11.94 -0.74 2.77
CA LYS A 29 -11.45 -0.92 4.15
C LYS A 29 -11.17 -2.39 4.45
N LYS A 30 -12.04 -3.30 4.01
CA LYS A 30 -11.83 -4.75 4.15
C LYS A 30 -10.58 -5.19 3.39
N ARG A 31 -10.38 -4.71 2.15
CA ARG A 31 -9.21 -5.08 1.36
C ARG A 31 -7.90 -4.56 1.96
N ILE A 32 -7.89 -3.34 2.48
CA ILE A 32 -6.74 -2.78 3.22
C ILE A 32 -6.46 -3.64 4.46
N ALA A 33 -7.48 -3.95 5.26
CA ALA A 33 -7.33 -4.76 6.45
C ALA A 33 -6.82 -6.17 6.13
N ASP A 34 -7.37 -6.82 5.11
CA ASP A 34 -6.96 -8.13 4.62
C ASP A 34 -5.50 -8.14 4.15
N SER A 35 -5.08 -7.12 3.39
CA SER A 35 -3.69 -6.95 2.91
C SER A 35 -2.69 -6.85 4.06
N ILE A 36 -3.08 -6.19 5.16
CA ILE A 36 -2.26 -6.13 6.37
C ILE A 36 -2.30 -7.49 7.07
N ILE A 37 -3.46 -8.08 7.31
CA ILE A 37 -3.60 -9.32 8.08
C ILE A 37 -2.86 -10.49 7.42
N THR A 38 -2.99 -10.66 6.11
CA THR A 38 -2.31 -11.71 5.34
C THR A 38 -0.79 -11.57 5.39
N SER A 39 -0.27 -10.35 5.49
CA SER A 39 1.17 -10.08 5.62
C SER A 39 1.77 -10.55 6.96
N PHE A 40 0.94 -10.80 7.99
CA PHE A 40 1.41 -11.21 9.32
C PHE A 40 2.16 -12.53 9.31
N GLY A 41 1.78 -13.46 8.42
CA GLY A 41 2.45 -14.76 8.28
C GLY A 41 3.88 -14.64 7.75
N ALA A 42 4.18 -13.58 6.99
CA ALA A 42 5.50 -13.35 6.39
C ALA A 42 6.45 -12.54 7.28
N ARG A 43 6.02 -12.07 8.46
CA ARG A 43 6.80 -11.12 9.28
C ARG A 43 8.21 -11.61 9.65
N ASP A 44 8.39 -12.94 9.73
CA ASP A 44 9.64 -13.62 10.07
C ASP A 44 10.21 -14.43 8.89
N ALA A 45 9.67 -14.22 7.68
CA ALA A 45 10.16 -14.83 6.47
C ALA A 45 11.64 -14.47 6.21
N PRO A 46 12.44 -15.37 5.60
CA PRO A 46 13.84 -15.10 5.28
C PRO A 46 14.11 -13.74 4.61
N PRO A 47 13.42 -13.33 3.51
CA PRO A 47 13.68 -12.03 2.90
C PRO A 47 13.35 -10.88 3.85
N VAL A 48 12.20 -10.92 4.53
CA VAL A 48 11.77 -9.87 5.45
C VAL A 48 12.77 -9.68 6.61
N ARG A 49 13.36 -10.76 7.13
CA ARG A 49 14.41 -10.69 8.16
C ARG A 49 15.70 -10.06 7.62
N ILE A 50 16.09 -10.40 6.39
CA ILE A 50 17.28 -9.82 5.74
C ILE A 50 17.06 -8.32 5.51
N GLU A 51 15.92 -7.94 4.95
CA GLU A 51 15.54 -6.55 4.69
C GLU A 51 15.52 -5.72 5.97
N LYS A 52 14.87 -6.22 7.03
CA LYS A 52 14.87 -5.54 8.34
C LYS A 52 16.29 -5.32 8.87
N LYS A 53 17.17 -6.33 8.75
CA LYS A 53 18.56 -6.22 9.20
C LYS A 53 19.36 -5.19 8.39
N VAL A 54 19.13 -5.11 7.08
CA VAL A 54 19.86 -4.22 6.18
C VAL A 54 19.35 -2.78 6.26
N PHE A 55 18.04 -2.60 6.29
CA PHE A 55 17.42 -1.29 6.06
C PHE A 55 16.97 -0.54 7.32
N LEU A 56 16.58 -1.22 8.41
CA LEU A 56 16.17 -0.53 9.65
C LEU A 56 17.26 0.34 10.31
N PRO A 57 18.57 0.07 10.14
CA PRO A 57 19.60 1.00 10.61
C PRO A 57 19.68 2.32 9.83
N LEU A 58 19.07 2.39 8.63
CA LEU A 58 19.06 3.59 7.81
C LEU A 58 18.03 4.58 8.34
N SER A 59 18.31 5.87 8.18
CA SER A 59 17.44 6.96 8.65
C SER A 59 17.32 8.06 7.60
N GLY A 60 16.24 8.83 7.70
CA GLY A 60 15.97 9.97 6.83
C GLY A 60 14.99 10.94 7.49
N ASN A 61 14.66 12.02 6.78
CA ASN A 61 13.83 13.11 7.32
C ASN A 61 12.36 12.73 7.51
N LEU A 62 11.90 11.68 6.81
CA LEU A 62 10.56 11.14 6.92
C LEU A 62 10.63 9.77 7.55
N SER A 63 9.58 9.40 8.28
CA SER A 63 9.52 8.15 9.01
C SER A 63 8.14 7.53 8.89
N SER A 64 8.10 6.27 8.48
CA SER A 64 6.90 5.44 8.35
C SER A 64 7.02 4.16 9.19
N ARG A 65 5.90 3.63 9.65
CA ARG A 65 5.81 2.33 10.35
C ARG A 65 6.14 1.17 9.42
N VAL A 66 6.94 0.24 9.92
CA VAL A 66 6.99 -1.14 9.43
C VAL A 66 5.95 -1.95 10.21
N TYR A 67 5.17 -2.80 9.54
CA TYR A 67 4.06 -3.52 10.15
C TYR A 67 4.49 -4.33 11.38
N PHE A 68 3.52 -4.58 12.27
CA PHE A 68 3.64 -5.47 13.43
C PHE A 68 4.72 -5.06 14.44
N GLY A 69 4.98 -3.76 14.58
CA GLY A 69 5.91 -3.24 15.57
C GLY A 69 7.38 -3.53 15.24
N ALA A 70 7.70 -3.80 13.98
CA ALA A 70 9.08 -4.09 13.54
C ALA A 70 9.98 -2.84 13.45
N GLY A 71 9.51 -1.68 13.89
CA GLY A 71 10.26 -0.42 13.88
C GLY A 71 9.69 0.61 12.92
N ARG A 72 10.51 1.60 12.58
CA ARG A 72 10.20 2.65 11.61
C ARG A 72 11.36 2.81 10.63
N ALA A 73 11.08 3.23 9.41
CA ALA A 73 12.07 3.51 8.38
C ALA A 73 11.60 4.68 7.50
N THR A 74 12.38 5.10 6.52
CA THR A 74 11.89 6.04 5.48
C THR A 74 10.72 5.40 4.71
N PRO A 75 9.78 6.19 4.15
CA PRO A 75 8.55 5.65 3.56
C PRO A 75 8.80 4.66 2.42
N ASP A 76 9.83 4.87 1.61
CA ASP A 76 10.28 3.94 0.57
C ASP A 76 10.75 2.59 1.13
N ILE A 77 11.54 2.61 2.21
CA ILE A 77 11.99 1.39 2.91
C ILE A 77 10.82 0.70 3.59
N ALA A 78 9.96 1.45 4.27
CA ALA A 78 8.79 0.89 4.93
C ALA A 78 7.84 0.24 3.90
N ALA A 79 7.60 0.91 2.76
CA ALA A 79 6.85 0.35 1.65
C ALA A 79 7.46 -0.95 1.12
N PHE A 80 8.79 -0.99 0.96
CA PHE A 80 9.50 -2.17 0.50
C PHE A 80 9.34 -3.36 1.45
N ILE A 81 9.63 -3.18 2.75
CA ILE A 81 9.55 -4.26 3.75
C ILE A 81 8.09 -4.72 3.92
N ASN A 82 7.14 -3.78 3.99
CA ASN A 82 5.72 -4.09 4.12
C ASN A 82 5.19 -4.80 2.86
N GLY A 83 5.63 -4.39 1.66
CA GLY A 83 5.35 -5.04 0.39
C GLY A 83 5.87 -6.46 0.32
N SER A 84 7.12 -6.69 0.72
CA SER A 84 7.69 -8.02 0.87
C SER A 84 6.87 -8.89 1.81
N MET A 85 6.43 -8.36 2.96
CA MET A 85 5.54 -9.10 3.86
C MET A 85 4.19 -9.44 3.22
N THR A 86 3.55 -8.49 2.53
CA THR A 86 2.25 -8.71 1.88
C THR A 86 2.33 -9.77 0.79
N ARG A 87 3.39 -9.75 -0.04
CA ARG A 87 3.52 -10.62 -1.21
C ARG A 87 4.11 -12.00 -0.92
N TYR A 88 4.99 -12.13 0.08
CA TYR A 88 5.87 -13.29 0.22
C TYR A 88 5.15 -14.66 0.31
N LEU A 89 4.01 -14.72 1.00
CA LEU A 89 3.26 -15.97 1.15
C LEU A 89 2.24 -16.21 0.02
N ASP A 90 2.03 -15.23 -0.86
CA ASP A 90 1.00 -15.28 -1.91
C ASP A 90 -0.41 -15.57 -1.33
N TYR A 91 -0.66 -15.06 -0.12
CA TYR A 91 -1.96 -15.13 0.57
C TYR A 91 -2.82 -13.90 0.31
N ASN A 92 -2.24 -12.89 -0.33
CA ASN A 92 -2.91 -11.65 -0.65
C ASN A 92 -3.86 -11.82 -1.85
N ASP A 93 -4.77 -10.87 -1.99
CA ASP A 93 -5.90 -10.95 -2.93
C ASP A 93 -5.55 -11.32 -4.36
N THR A 94 -6.46 -11.94 -5.11
CA THR A 94 -6.29 -12.15 -6.55
C THR A 94 -7.45 -11.50 -7.29
N TYR A 95 -7.15 -10.61 -8.23
CA TYR A 95 -8.11 -10.06 -9.17
C TYR A 95 -7.94 -10.74 -10.53
N LEU A 96 -8.99 -11.40 -10.98
CA LEU A 96 -9.02 -12.11 -12.26
C LEU A 96 -9.64 -11.20 -13.33
N SER A 97 -8.77 -10.57 -14.12
CA SER A 97 -9.15 -9.77 -15.29
C SER A 97 -8.57 -10.41 -16.56
N LYS A 98 -8.10 -9.61 -17.52
CA LYS A 98 -7.35 -10.10 -18.69
C LYS A 98 -6.06 -10.82 -18.29
N GLU A 99 -5.46 -10.40 -17.19
CA GLU A 99 -4.33 -11.06 -16.53
C GLU A 99 -4.64 -11.15 -15.02
N ALA A 100 -4.07 -12.15 -14.35
CA ALA A 100 -4.19 -12.28 -12.90
C ALA A 100 -3.22 -11.30 -12.23
N LEU A 101 -3.73 -10.54 -11.26
CA LEU A 101 -2.94 -9.54 -10.54
C LEU A 101 -3.37 -9.46 -9.06
N HIS A 102 -2.52 -8.86 -8.24
CA HIS A 102 -2.71 -8.70 -6.79
C HIS A 102 -2.85 -7.21 -6.46
N PRO A 103 -4.05 -6.60 -6.50
CA PRO A 103 -4.23 -5.18 -6.20
C PRO A 103 -3.70 -4.77 -4.82
N SER A 104 -3.72 -5.69 -3.84
CA SER A 104 -3.17 -5.48 -2.50
C SER A 104 -1.68 -5.13 -2.49
N ASP A 105 -0.93 -5.42 -3.54
CA ASP A 105 0.48 -5.00 -3.67
C ASP A 105 0.63 -3.46 -3.66
N ASN A 106 -0.45 -2.73 -3.98
CA ASN A 106 -0.48 -1.25 -3.93
C ASN A 106 -0.76 -0.70 -2.51
N ILE A 107 -1.19 -1.52 -1.55
CA ILE A 107 -1.54 -1.04 -0.19
C ILE A 107 -0.32 -0.61 0.63
N PRO A 108 0.78 -1.38 0.69
CA PRO A 108 1.98 -1.01 1.46
C PRO A 108 2.58 0.37 1.11
N PRO A 109 2.80 0.75 -0.17
CA PRO A 109 3.32 2.08 -0.48
C PRO A 109 2.34 3.21 -0.13
N LEU A 110 1.03 3.00 -0.30
CA LEU A 110 0.01 3.99 0.08
C LEU A 110 0.01 4.26 1.59
N LEU A 111 0.03 3.20 2.41
CA LEU A 111 0.07 3.34 3.86
C LEU A 111 1.40 3.94 4.34
N ALA A 112 2.51 3.61 3.68
CA ALA A 112 3.81 4.13 4.06
C ALA A 112 3.92 5.64 3.86
N ILE A 113 3.45 6.16 2.72
CA ILE A 113 3.45 7.61 2.50
C ILE A 113 2.42 8.31 3.37
N ALA A 114 1.26 7.70 3.62
CA ALA A 114 0.23 8.26 4.49
C ALA A 114 0.71 8.40 5.95
N ASP A 115 1.35 7.38 6.52
CA ASP A 115 1.93 7.47 7.88
C ASP A 115 3.08 8.48 7.94
N ALA A 116 3.91 8.58 6.90
CA ALA A 116 5.02 9.53 6.87
C ALA A 116 4.58 11.00 6.72
N MET A 117 3.44 11.25 6.08
CA MET A 117 2.90 12.59 5.80
C MET A 117 1.76 13.00 6.73
N ASP A 118 1.38 12.14 7.67
CA ASP A 118 0.23 12.33 8.56
C ASP A 118 -1.09 12.54 7.79
N TYR A 119 -1.30 11.77 6.73
CA TYR A 119 -2.56 11.76 5.99
C TYR A 119 -3.63 10.92 6.69
N ASP A 120 -4.88 11.37 6.59
CA ASP A 120 -6.02 10.69 7.18
C ASP A 120 -6.48 9.47 6.36
N GLY A 121 -7.38 8.68 6.94
CA GLY A 121 -7.94 7.51 6.28
C GLY A 121 -8.76 7.85 5.02
N LYS A 122 -9.29 9.07 4.90
CA LYS A 122 -10.03 9.50 3.72
C LYS A 122 -9.09 9.63 2.52
N ALA A 123 -7.93 10.27 2.72
CA ALA A 123 -6.89 10.37 1.70
C ALA A 123 -6.38 8.99 1.26
N VAL A 124 -6.24 8.05 2.20
CA VAL A 124 -5.87 6.65 1.88
C VAL A 124 -6.94 5.99 1.01
N LEU A 125 -8.23 6.13 1.34
CA LEU A 125 -9.32 5.56 0.55
C LEU A 125 -9.43 6.21 -0.84
N GLU A 126 -9.24 7.53 -0.94
CA GLU A 126 -9.21 8.22 -2.23
C GLU A 126 -8.06 7.71 -3.10
N ALA A 127 -6.84 7.61 -2.56
CA ALA A 127 -5.69 7.12 -3.30
C ALA A 127 -5.82 5.63 -3.67
N ALA A 128 -6.33 4.79 -2.77
CA ALA A 128 -6.56 3.38 -3.04
C ALA A 128 -7.60 3.16 -4.14
N SER A 129 -8.57 4.07 -4.31
CA SER A 129 -9.63 3.91 -5.32
C SER A 129 -9.15 4.10 -6.76
N LEU A 130 -7.95 4.67 -6.92
CA LEU A 130 -7.25 4.76 -8.20
C LEU A 130 -6.47 3.49 -8.56
N GLY A 131 -6.08 2.70 -7.54
CA GLY A 131 -5.10 1.63 -7.68
C GLY A 131 -5.61 0.23 -7.35
N LEU A 132 -6.88 0.09 -6.93
CA LEU A 132 -7.54 -1.18 -6.59
C LEU A 132 -8.65 -1.52 -7.58
#